data_AF-C4RDR3-F1
#
_entry.id   AF-C4RDR3-F1
#
_cell.length_a   1.000
_cell.length_b   1.000
_cell.length_c   1.000
_cell.angle_alpha   90.00
_cell.angle_beta   90.00
_cell.angle_gamma   90.00
#
_symmetry.space_group_name_H-M   'P 1'
#
loop_
_entity.id
_entity.type
_entity.pdbx_description
1 polymer ?
#
loop_
_entity_poly.entity_id
_entity_poly.type
_entity_poly.pdbx_seq_one_letter_code
_entity_poly.pdbx_strand_id
1 'polypeptide(L)'
;MSNRQSRLFHLRRPLSYSCQVGSPNYCPPLDRPTTTCRKGISMRITLARPRPRRTARLLFGALMTAALAFSLSGTATAAVDKGGMTANTRTDVYIKDISSDTGLEPHGAIYSSFFSSPDVKICPNGIECLSHTNPVIGSTSYIFVNLRNNGPYGSGISNGTLRAYYTTSGGGANWPAHWTPIGSKTLPVAPGVTTTSIAWPNVPSLGHFCLLLRWESATDPMLFEGTSTSINTQYNNNIAWKNANTVPAGGGVVADRPFALANALAEPAPFDIAFRPLGEPVPGVKIVADLGPELFERWRAAGGQGEGVQVVGRTSVQVVDPYKAQIKGLLIKPEERPVLKLSFATGETLQKAYTLQVVQVGPARRLGESYDVGGVDYTFEPRKG
;
A
#
# COMPACT_ATOMS: atom_id res chain seq x y z
N MET A 1 -26.46 3.13 39.35
CA MET A 1 -26.97 2.37 40.51
C MET A 1 -28.49 2.28 40.37
N SER A 2 -29.22 1.20 40.68
CA SER A 2 -28.84 -0.20 40.95
C SER A 2 -30.05 -1.14 40.64
N ASN A 3 -29.86 -2.45 40.80
CA ASN A 3 -30.80 -3.56 40.56
C ASN A 3 -32.28 -3.34 40.96
N ARG A 4 -33.29 -3.78 40.19
CA ARG A 4 -33.73 -5.18 39.88
C ARG A 4 -34.21 -5.98 41.10
N GLN A 5 -35.53 -6.22 41.15
CA GLN A 5 -36.21 -7.41 41.66
C GLN A 5 -37.54 -7.60 40.88
N SER A 6 -38.27 -8.72 40.87
CA SER A 6 -37.97 -10.17 40.80
C SER A 6 -39.23 -10.94 41.25
N ARG A 7 -39.90 -11.66 40.33
CA ARG A 7 -40.93 -12.74 40.51
C ARG A 7 -41.68 -12.93 39.16
N LEU A 8 -42.37 -14.03 38.85
CA LEU A 8 -42.20 -15.47 39.11
C LEU A 8 -43.32 -16.20 38.33
N PHE A 9 -43.05 -17.35 37.68
CA PHE A 9 -43.89 -18.58 37.60
C PHE A 9 -43.60 -19.48 36.37
N HIS A 10 -43.96 -20.76 36.49
CA HIS A 10 -43.82 -21.82 35.49
C HIS A 10 -45.13 -22.06 34.70
N LEU A 11 -45.03 -22.58 33.47
CA LEU A 11 -45.34 -23.99 33.16
C LEU A 11 -45.01 -24.36 31.69
N ARG A 12 -44.86 -25.67 31.43
CA ARG A 12 -44.71 -26.27 30.08
C ARG A 12 -45.92 -27.17 29.79
N ARG A 13 -46.32 -27.27 28.52
CA ARG A 13 -46.78 -28.53 27.88
C ARG A 13 -46.59 -28.44 26.34
N PRO A 14 -46.51 -29.57 25.62
CA PRO A 14 -46.06 -29.61 24.22
C PRO A 14 -47.21 -29.71 23.20
N LEU A 15 -46.87 -29.58 21.92
CA LEU A 15 -47.67 -30.06 20.79
C LEU A 15 -46.97 -31.25 20.12
N SER A 16 -47.76 -32.20 19.64
CA SER A 16 -47.33 -33.43 18.98
C SER A 16 -47.73 -33.42 17.50
N TYR A 17 -46.95 -34.09 16.65
CA TYR A 17 -47.40 -34.49 15.30
C TYR A 17 -47.10 -35.97 15.07
N SER A 18 -47.94 -36.60 14.23
CA SER A 18 -47.98 -38.04 13.98
C SER A 18 -47.89 -38.33 12.47
N CYS A 19 -47.55 -39.56 12.09
CA CYS A 19 -47.41 -40.01 10.71
C CYS A 19 -48.07 -41.37 10.47
N GLN A 20 -48.96 -41.45 9.49
CA GLN A 20 -49.40 -42.66 8.74
C GLN A 20 -49.93 -42.15 7.38
N VAL A 21 -49.44 -42.54 6.19
CA VAL A 21 -49.28 -43.86 5.52
C VAL A 21 -50.43 -44.14 4.55
N GLY A 22 -50.11 -44.41 3.28
CA GLY A 22 -51.05 -44.80 2.23
C GLY A 22 -50.41 -44.81 0.82
N SER A 23 -50.03 -46.00 0.32
CA SER A 23 -49.53 -46.24 -1.04
C SER A 23 -50.55 -47.10 -1.83
N PRO A 24 -50.43 -47.31 -3.16
CA PRO A 24 -49.51 -48.35 -3.67
C PRO A 24 -48.93 -48.14 -5.09
N ASN A 25 -47.75 -48.74 -5.38
CA ASN A 25 -47.61 -49.83 -6.37
C ASN A 25 -46.15 -50.29 -6.62
N TYR A 26 -46.01 -51.58 -6.96
CA TYR A 26 -44.85 -52.34 -7.44
C TYR A 26 -43.63 -52.61 -6.52
N CYS A 27 -43.13 -53.86 -6.61
CA CYS A 27 -42.02 -54.45 -5.83
C CYS A 27 -41.54 -55.78 -6.54
N PRO A 28 -40.69 -56.66 -5.94
CA PRO A 28 -39.29 -56.96 -6.33
C PRO A 28 -39.13 -58.32 -7.08
N PRO A 29 -37.93 -58.97 -7.23
CA PRO A 29 -37.07 -59.52 -6.14
C PRO A 29 -35.63 -58.96 -6.12
N LEU A 30 -34.77 -59.00 -5.09
CA LEU A 30 -34.49 -59.87 -3.93
C LEU A 30 -33.42 -60.97 -4.19
N ASP A 31 -32.24 -60.85 -3.56
CA ASP A 31 -31.58 -61.99 -2.88
C ASP A 31 -30.53 -61.58 -1.81
N ARG A 32 -30.02 -62.53 -1.03
CA ARG A 32 -29.19 -62.37 0.21
C ARG A 32 -28.26 -63.60 0.43
N PRO A 33 -27.47 -63.79 1.53
CA PRO A 33 -27.42 -63.14 2.87
C PRO A 33 -26.13 -62.29 3.12
N THR A 34 -25.35 -62.21 4.24
CA THR A 34 -25.18 -63.03 5.48
C THR A 34 -24.62 -62.23 6.69
N THR A 35 -24.37 -62.95 7.79
CA THR A 35 -24.04 -62.60 9.20
C THR A 35 -22.52 -62.64 9.53
N THR A 36 -21.93 -62.23 10.67
CA THR A 36 -22.34 -61.83 12.07
C THR A 36 -21.16 -61.03 12.71
N CYS A 37 -21.18 -60.06 13.63
CA CYS A 37 -22.16 -59.38 14.53
C CYS A 37 -22.30 -59.88 16.00
N ARG A 38 -21.64 -59.23 17.00
CA ARG A 38 -22.08 -59.18 18.42
C ARG A 38 -21.46 -58.04 19.30
N LYS A 39 -22.23 -57.70 20.36
CA LYS A 39 -22.14 -56.73 21.49
C LYS A 39 -20.77 -56.57 22.20
N GLY A 40 -20.49 -55.53 23.01
CA GLY A 40 -21.25 -54.32 23.41
C GLY A 40 -21.17 -53.97 24.93
N ILE A 41 -21.63 -52.77 25.34
CA ILE A 41 -21.74 -52.22 26.74
C ILE A 41 -20.38 -51.75 27.36
N SER A 42 -20.17 -50.68 28.17
CA SER A 42 -20.79 -49.36 28.46
C SER A 42 -20.76 -49.03 29.98
N MET A 43 -20.09 -47.93 30.41
CA MET A 43 -20.66 -46.87 31.30
C MET A 43 -19.69 -45.69 31.61
N ARG A 44 -20.14 -44.69 32.40
CA ARG A 44 -19.42 -43.45 32.81
C ARG A 44 -19.18 -43.43 34.34
N ILE A 45 -18.26 -42.56 34.84
CA ILE A 45 -18.54 -41.46 35.83
C ILE A 45 -17.25 -40.78 36.41
N THR A 46 -17.06 -39.51 36.02
CA THR A 46 -16.87 -38.27 36.83
C THR A 46 -15.88 -38.11 38.02
N LEU A 47 -15.00 -37.08 37.90
CA LEU A 47 -14.35 -36.19 38.91
C LEU A 47 -13.62 -36.71 40.17
N ALA A 48 -12.39 -36.20 40.38
CA ALA A 48 -11.94 -35.59 41.65
C ALA A 48 -10.72 -34.65 41.44
N ARG A 49 -10.45 -33.75 42.40
CA ARG A 49 -9.26 -32.87 42.48
C ARG A 49 -8.85 -32.73 43.95
N PRO A 50 -7.55 -32.72 44.30
CA PRO A 50 -7.13 -31.99 45.50
C PRO A 50 -5.87 -31.11 45.35
N ARG A 51 -5.73 -30.22 46.33
CA ARG A 51 -4.57 -29.46 46.85
C ARG A 51 -4.69 -29.56 48.41
N PRO A 52 -3.85 -28.98 49.31
CA PRO A 52 -2.63 -28.16 49.15
C PRO A 52 -1.48 -28.59 50.13
N ARG A 53 -0.55 -27.66 50.44
CA ARG A 53 0.37 -27.60 51.63
C ARG A 53 1.70 -28.38 51.51
N ARG A 54 2.81 -27.98 52.17
CA ARG A 54 3.07 -26.84 53.10
C ARG A 54 4.53 -26.30 53.02
N THR A 55 4.80 -25.24 53.78
CA THR A 55 5.98 -24.35 53.81
C THR A 55 7.08 -24.70 54.83
N ALA A 56 8.35 -24.44 54.48
CA ALA A 56 9.42 -23.85 55.31
C ALA A 56 10.51 -23.32 54.32
N ARG A 57 11.11 -22.11 54.38
CA ARG A 57 11.63 -21.21 55.43
C ARG A 57 12.84 -21.74 56.21
N LEU A 58 14.05 -21.28 55.83
CA LEU A 58 14.85 -20.36 56.66
C LEU A 58 15.96 -19.67 55.83
N LEU A 59 16.71 -18.75 56.44
CA LEU A 59 17.61 -17.77 55.80
C LEU A 59 19.06 -17.91 56.28
N PHE A 60 20.04 -17.82 55.37
CA PHE A 60 21.39 -17.23 55.51
C PHE A 60 21.99 -17.14 54.08
N GLY A 61 22.82 -16.16 53.69
CA GLY A 61 23.23 -14.95 54.40
C GLY A 61 24.67 -14.51 54.15
N ALA A 62 25.07 -14.21 52.90
CA ALA A 62 26.37 -13.61 52.56
C ALA A 62 26.35 -12.92 51.18
N LEU A 63 27.23 -11.93 50.96
CA LEU A 63 27.48 -11.33 49.65
C LEU A 63 28.59 -12.10 48.91
N MET A 64 28.49 -12.20 47.59
CA MET A 64 29.64 -12.32 46.68
C MET A 64 29.37 -11.56 45.39
N THR A 65 30.20 -10.55 45.11
CA THR A 65 30.18 -9.80 43.85
C THR A 65 31.05 -10.55 42.83
N ALA A 66 30.46 -11.01 41.72
CA ALA A 66 31.18 -11.71 40.66
C ALA A 66 30.82 -11.13 39.29
N ALA A 67 31.77 -10.45 38.65
CA ALA A 67 31.61 -9.95 37.29
C ALA A 67 31.84 -11.09 36.29
N LEU A 68 30.78 -11.55 35.62
CA LEU A 68 30.86 -12.56 34.57
C LEU A 68 31.14 -11.90 33.21
N ALA A 69 32.42 -11.79 32.88
CA ALA A 69 32.86 -11.48 31.52
C ALA A 69 32.58 -12.70 30.62
N PHE A 70 31.53 -12.63 29.79
CA PHE A 70 31.23 -13.65 28.78
C PHE A 70 32.07 -13.41 27.53
N SER A 71 33.08 -14.25 27.34
CA SER A 71 33.79 -14.40 26.07
C SER A 71 32.91 -15.16 25.06
N LEU A 72 32.34 -14.43 24.09
CA LEU A 72 31.70 -15.04 22.93
C LEU A 72 32.74 -15.24 21.82
N SER A 73 33.19 -16.48 21.64
CA SER A 73 33.96 -16.90 20.48
C SER A 73 33.12 -16.71 19.20
N GLY A 74 33.65 -15.96 18.25
CA GLY A 74 32.88 -15.51 17.09
C GLY A 74 32.51 -16.61 16.10
N THR A 75 31.28 -16.55 15.60
CA THR A 75 30.94 -17.04 14.25
C THR A 75 30.94 -15.85 13.30
N ALA A 76 31.65 -15.96 12.18
CA ALA A 76 31.81 -14.86 11.24
C ALA A 76 30.55 -14.67 10.38
N THR A 77 29.61 -13.85 10.85
CA THR A 77 28.74 -13.12 9.93
C THR A 77 29.57 -12.07 9.20
N ALA A 78 29.43 -11.98 7.88
CA ALA A 78 30.13 -10.97 7.09
C ALA A 78 29.58 -9.58 7.45
N ALA A 79 30.33 -8.84 8.25
CA ALA A 79 30.07 -7.42 8.48
C ALA A 79 30.29 -6.69 7.16
N VAL A 80 29.20 -6.33 6.47
CA VAL A 80 29.25 -5.33 5.40
C VAL A 80 29.77 -4.05 6.03
N ASP A 81 30.90 -3.55 5.53
CA ASP A 81 31.57 -2.38 6.07
C ASP A 81 30.70 -1.14 5.83
N LYS A 82 29.86 -0.82 6.83
CA LYS A 82 29.13 0.44 6.90
C LYS A 82 30.13 1.53 7.25
N GLY A 83 30.90 1.94 6.24
CA GLY A 83 31.99 2.89 6.34
C GLY A 83 31.62 4.09 7.19
N GLY A 84 32.16 4.12 8.41
CA GLY A 84 31.81 5.10 9.42
C GLY A 84 32.39 6.46 9.09
N MET A 85 31.71 7.21 8.21
CA MET A 85 32.02 8.64 8.03
C MET A 85 31.98 9.33 9.38
N THR A 86 33.02 10.10 9.68
CA THR A 86 33.04 10.89 10.91
C THR A 86 31.90 11.90 10.82
N ALA A 87 31.12 12.06 11.91
CA ALA A 87 29.91 12.89 11.88
C ALA A 87 30.17 14.34 11.44
N ASN A 88 31.43 14.80 11.57
CA ASN A 88 31.92 16.10 11.13
C ASN A 88 32.04 16.27 9.59
N THR A 89 31.75 15.24 8.80
CA THR A 89 31.72 15.30 7.31
C THR A 89 30.39 14.86 6.70
N ARG A 90 29.37 14.51 7.50
CA ARG A 90 28.05 14.14 6.97
C ARG A 90 27.27 15.40 6.56
N THR A 91 26.75 15.39 5.34
CA THR A 91 25.75 16.33 4.82
C THR A 91 24.37 15.67 4.85
N ASP A 92 23.28 16.43 4.70
CA ASP A 92 21.91 15.89 4.74
C ASP A 92 20.97 16.72 3.86
N VAL A 93 20.71 16.21 2.65
CA VAL A 93 19.94 16.82 1.57
C VAL A 93 18.66 16.03 1.37
N TYR A 94 17.56 16.59 1.88
CA TYR A 94 16.24 16.03 1.67
C TYR A 94 15.49 16.69 0.52
N ILE A 95 14.52 15.95 -0.04
CA ILE A 95 13.49 16.46 -0.93
C ILE A 95 12.16 16.15 -0.24
N LYS A 96 11.27 17.14 -0.03
CA LYS A 96 10.04 16.87 0.73
C LYS A 96 9.13 15.87 0.04
N ASP A 97 8.61 14.90 0.78
CA ASP A 97 7.46 14.06 0.35
C ASP A 97 6.13 14.80 0.43
N ILE A 98 5.93 15.60 1.50
CA ILE A 98 4.71 16.40 1.73
C ILE A 98 5.06 17.78 2.30
N SER A 99 4.10 18.70 2.31
CA SER A 99 4.30 20.10 2.75
C SER A 99 4.90 20.22 4.17
N SER A 100 4.47 19.37 5.10
CA SER A 100 4.94 19.30 6.49
C SER A 100 6.22 18.51 6.70
N ASP A 101 6.83 17.95 5.66
CA ASP A 101 8.05 17.15 5.79
C ASP A 101 9.29 17.99 6.17
N THR A 102 10.19 17.41 6.95
CA THR A 102 11.39 18.07 7.51
C THR A 102 12.68 17.27 7.26
N GLY A 103 12.62 16.18 6.48
CA GLY A 103 13.78 15.32 6.24
C GLY A 103 14.09 14.36 7.39
N LEU A 104 13.14 14.14 8.30
CA LEU A 104 13.24 13.12 9.36
C LEU A 104 12.91 11.73 8.79
N GLU A 105 13.72 10.74 9.17
CA GLU A 105 13.62 9.34 8.77
C GLU A 105 13.18 8.44 9.94
N PRO A 106 12.14 7.59 9.78
CA PRO A 106 11.15 7.63 8.70
C PRO A 106 10.28 8.89 8.75
N HIS A 107 9.80 9.31 7.59
CA HIS A 107 8.88 10.43 7.46
C HIS A 107 7.59 10.17 8.25
N GLY A 108 7.18 11.10 9.12
CA GLY A 108 6.10 10.88 10.09
C GLY A 108 4.73 10.51 9.50
N ALA A 109 4.39 10.99 8.30
CA ALA A 109 3.16 10.61 7.59
C ALA A 109 3.35 9.37 6.70
N ILE A 110 3.77 8.25 7.31
CA ILE A 110 3.96 6.90 6.72
C ILE A 110 2.74 6.38 5.91
N TYR A 111 1.59 7.07 5.96
CA TYR A 111 0.28 6.56 5.56
C TYR A 111 -0.52 7.46 4.58
N SER A 112 0.04 8.54 4.01
CA SER A 112 -0.68 9.31 2.98
C SER A 112 0.20 10.19 2.07
N SER A 113 -0.14 10.23 0.77
CA SER A 113 0.30 11.23 -0.22
C SER A 113 1.82 11.48 -0.42
N PHE A 114 2.71 10.59 0.02
CA PHE A 114 4.16 10.66 -0.28
C PHE A 114 4.48 10.71 -1.80
N PHE A 115 3.55 10.29 -2.65
CA PHE A 115 3.61 10.42 -4.10
C PHE A 115 3.25 11.82 -4.65
N SER A 116 3.05 12.82 -3.80
CA SER A 116 2.63 14.18 -4.18
C SER A 116 3.57 15.28 -3.67
N SER A 117 4.89 15.02 -3.73
CA SER A 117 5.98 15.94 -3.35
C SER A 117 5.75 17.42 -3.73
N PRO A 118 5.83 18.37 -2.79
CA PRO A 118 5.73 19.80 -3.08
C PRO A 118 7.03 20.39 -3.67
N ASP A 119 8.16 19.69 -3.52
CA ASP A 119 9.47 20.12 -4.00
C ASP A 119 9.76 19.71 -5.44
N VAL A 120 8.89 18.90 -6.05
CA VAL A 120 9.00 18.45 -7.44
C VAL A 120 7.90 19.05 -8.32
N LYS A 121 8.30 19.94 -9.24
CA LYS A 121 7.42 20.56 -10.24
C LYS A 121 7.83 20.14 -11.65
N ILE A 122 6.85 19.96 -12.53
CA ILE A 122 7.12 19.78 -13.97
C ILE A 122 6.71 21.06 -14.69
N CYS A 123 7.61 21.58 -15.52
CA CYS A 123 7.44 22.83 -16.26
C CYS A 123 7.62 22.59 -17.78
N PRO A 124 6.97 23.39 -18.65
CA PRO A 124 6.99 23.16 -20.10
C PRO A 124 8.26 23.68 -20.80
N ASN A 125 9.16 24.34 -20.06
CA ASN A 125 10.41 24.89 -20.57
C ASN A 125 11.46 24.97 -19.45
N GLY A 126 12.69 25.37 -19.79
CA GLY A 126 13.83 25.42 -18.87
C GLY A 126 13.81 26.55 -17.83
N ILE A 127 12.69 27.28 -17.68
CA ILE A 127 12.46 28.29 -16.64
C ILE A 127 11.44 27.73 -15.64
N GLU A 128 11.65 28.01 -14.35
CA GLU A 128 10.76 27.50 -13.31
C GLU A 128 9.34 28.09 -13.43
N CYS A 129 8.35 27.20 -13.40
CA CYS A 129 6.94 27.54 -13.48
C CYS A 129 6.35 27.83 -12.08
N LEU A 130 5.45 28.81 -12.00
CA LEU A 130 4.78 29.22 -10.76
C LEU A 130 4.06 28.05 -10.08
N SER A 131 3.40 27.19 -10.86
CA SER A 131 2.71 25.98 -10.43
C SER A 131 3.08 24.79 -11.33
N HIS A 132 2.97 23.58 -10.79
CA HIS A 132 3.19 22.34 -11.53
C HIS A 132 2.28 22.24 -12.77
N THR A 133 2.84 21.84 -13.91
CA THR A 133 2.14 21.65 -15.18
C THR A 133 2.17 20.19 -15.62
N ASN A 134 1.12 19.75 -16.31
CA ASN A 134 1.06 18.41 -16.91
C ASN A 134 1.94 18.34 -18.17
N PRO A 135 2.97 17.47 -18.25
CA PRO A 135 3.85 17.38 -19.42
C PRO A 135 3.11 16.97 -20.70
N VAL A 136 3.52 17.54 -21.84
CA VAL A 136 2.93 17.25 -23.17
C VAL A 136 3.72 16.12 -23.83
N ILE A 137 3.01 15.13 -24.40
CA ILE A 137 3.62 13.96 -25.07
C ILE A 137 4.55 14.38 -26.21
N GLY A 138 5.70 13.71 -26.32
CA GLY A 138 6.71 13.98 -27.36
C GLY A 138 7.45 15.31 -27.19
N SER A 139 7.00 16.20 -26.30
CA SER A 139 7.74 17.41 -25.96
C SER A 139 8.96 17.11 -25.09
N THR A 140 9.81 18.11 -24.87
CA THR A 140 10.71 18.15 -23.72
C THR A 140 10.04 18.93 -22.61
N SER A 141 9.83 18.30 -21.46
CA SER A 141 9.42 18.97 -20.22
C SER A 141 10.61 19.05 -19.27
N TYR A 142 10.51 19.84 -18.20
CA TYR A 142 11.61 20.05 -17.25
C TYR A 142 11.13 19.75 -15.84
N ILE A 143 11.79 18.81 -15.19
CA ILE A 143 11.52 18.39 -13.81
C ILE A 143 12.37 19.28 -12.91
N PHE A 144 11.74 20.29 -12.30
CA PHE A 144 12.33 21.15 -11.30
C PHE A 144 12.24 20.49 -9.92
N VAL A 145 13.34 20.56 -9.16
CA VAL A 145 13.49 19.94 -7.84
C VAL A 145 14.16 20.94 -6.89
N ASN A 146 13.58 21.13 -5.71
CA ASN A 146 14.23 21.82 -4.60
C ASN A 146 15.01 20.81 -3.75
N LEU A 147 16.34 20.93 -3.73
CA LEU A 147 17.22 20.16 -2.85
C LEU A 147 17.44 20.95 -1.54
N ARG A 148 17.15 20.34 -0.38
CA ARG A 148 17.17 21.03 0.92
C ARG A 148 18.31 20.51 1.79
N ASN A 149 19.46 21.18 1.73
CA ASN A 149 20.60 20.89 2.62
C ASN A 149 20.44 21.65 3.94
N ASN A 150 19.41 21.30 4.68
CA ASN A 150 19.16 21.77 6.04
C ASN A 150 18.56 20.64 6.91
N GLY A 151 18.79 19.39 6.52
CA GLY A 151 18.22 18.22 7.18
C GLY A 151 18.78 17.99 8.60
N PRO A 152 18.09 17.18 9.41
CA PRO A 152 18.42 16.97 10.83
C PRO A 152 19.69 16.14 11.10
N TYR A 153 20.33 15.54 10.09
CA TYR A 153 21.39 14.54 10.24
C TYR A 153 22.78 14.97 9.74
N GLY A 154 22.94 16.19 9.21
CA GLY A 154 24.20 16.64 8.60
C GLY A 154 24.30 18.14 8.34
N SER A 155 25.46 18.60 7.87
CA SER A 155 25.71 20.01 7.54
C SER A 155 26.89 20.17 6.56
N GLY A 156 27.13 21.39 6.07
CA GLY A 156 28.17 21.68 5.07
C GLY A 156 27.63 21.68 3.65
N ILE A 157 28.49 21.54 2.63
CA ILE A 157 28.09 21.52 1.21
C ILE A 157 28.06 20.08 0.73
N SER A 158 26.87 19.55 0.43
CA SER A 158 26.74 18.22 -0.17
C SER A 158 27.16 18.27 -1.64
N ASN A 159 27.91 17.27 -2.08
CA ASN A 159 28.29 17.09 -3.48
C ASN A 159 27.75 15.74 -3.94
N GLY A 160 26.92 15.75 -4.98
CA GLY A 160 26.17 14.56 -5.38
C GLY A 160 25.47 14.73 -6.72
N THR A 161 24.71 13.71 -7.08
CA THR A 161 23.98 13.62 -8.34
C THR A 161 22.49 13.44 -8.05
N LEU A 162 21.69 14.42 -8.46
CA LEU A 162 20.25 14.24 -8.55
C LEU A 162 19.96 13.36 -9.77
N ARG A 163 19.15 12.30 -9.60
CA ARG A 163 18.61 11.50 -10.69
C ARG A 163 17.09 11.59 -10.73
N ALA A 164 16.54 11.48 -11.94
CA ALA A 164 15.10 11.38 -12.18
C ALA A 164 14.77 10.11 -12.96
N TYR A 165 13.71 9.43 -12.53
CA TYR A 165 13.14 8.24 -13.16
C TYR A 165 11.63 8.43 -13.34
N TYR A 166 11.04 7.73 -14.32
CA TYR A 166 9.59 7.61 -14.44
C TYR A 166 9.15 6.14 -14.40
N THR A 167 7.88 5.92 -14.09
CA THR A 167 7.23 4.64 -14.31
C THR A 167 5.74 4.82 -14.61
N THR A 168 5.14 3.80 -15.26
CA THR A 168 3.70 3.75 -15.53
C THR A 168 2.92 3.90 -14.22
N SER A 169 2.01 4.88 -14.21
CA SER A 169 1.04 5.16 -13.14
C SER A 169 0.49 3.93 -12.44
N GLY A 170 0.33 4.01 -11.12
CA GLY A 170 -0.66 3.24 -10.41
C GLY A 170 -0.39 3.17 -8.91
N GLY A 171 -0.38 1.94 -8.39
CA GLY A 171 -0.08 1.61 -7.02
C GLY A 171 1.41 1.51 -6.74
N GLY A 172 1.83 0.36 -6.21
CA GLY A 172 3.23 0.09 -5.90
C GLY A 172 4.14 0.05 -7.12
N ALA A 173 5.42 0.32 -6.88
CA ALA A 173 6.50 0.15 -7.86
C ALA A 173 7.68 -0.56 -7.21
N ASN A 174 8.26 -1.54 -7.90
CA ASN A 174 9.44 -2.27 -7.43
C ASN A 174 10.71 -1.52 -7.86
N TRP A 175 11.54 -1.11 -6.90
CA TRP A 175 12.85 -0.53 -7.16
C TRP A 175 13.92 -1.64 -7.30
N PRO A 176 14.84 -1.56 -8.28
CA PRO A 176 14.85 -0.64 -9.43
C PRO A 176 13.95 -1.11 -10.59
N ALA A 177 13.49 -2.38 -10.57
CA ALA A 177 12.96 -3.11 -11.73
C ALA A 177 11.83 -2.41 -12.52
N HIS A 178 10.99 -1.61 -11.87
CA HIS A 178 9.87 -0.91 -12.52
C HIS A 178 10.23 0.48 -13.07
N TRP A 179 11.42 1.02 -12.78
CA TRP A 179 11.73 2.44 -12.99
C TRP A 179 12.65 2.70 -14.19
N THR A 180 12.19 3.51 -15.15
CA THR A 180 12.95 3.90 -16.33
C THR A 180 13.70 5.22 -16.07
N PRO A 181 15.01 5.32 -16.30
CA PRO A 181 15.75 6.57 -16.11
C PRO A 181 15.32 7.65 -17.11
N ILE A 182 15.26 8.90 -16.64
CA ILE A 182 15.05 10.10 -17.46
C ILE A 182 16.39 10.79 -17.73
N GLY A 183 17.16 10.99 -16.66
CA GLY A 183 18.39 11.76 -16.69
C GLY A 183 18.91 12.06 -15.29
N SER A 184 20.04 12.75 -15.23
CA SER A 184 20.73 13.07 -13.97
C SER A 184 21.51 14.37 -14.08
N LYS A 185 21.76 15.03 -12.94
CA LYS A 185 22.53 16.26 -12.85
C LYS A 185 23.39 16.25 -11.58
N THR A 186 24.70 16.31 -11.76
CA THR A 186 25.67 16.47 -10.68
C THR A 186 25.81 17.94 -10.32
N LEU A 187 25.78 18.28 -9.02
CA LEU A 187 25.91 19.65 -8.53
C LEU A 187 26.36 19.67 -7.05
N PRO A 188 26.96 20.79 -6.58
CA PRO A 188 27.00 21.10 -5.16
C PRO A 188 25.62 21.61 -4.69
N VAL A 189 25.26 21.29 -3.44
CA VAL A 189 24.08 21.81 -2.73
C VAL A 189 24.59 22.50 -1.47
N ALA A 190 24.52 23.83 -1.45
CA ALA A 190 24.92 24.63 -0.28
C ALA A 190 23.81 24.60 0.80
N PRO A 191 24.14 24.90 2.08
CA PRO A 191 23.15 24.96 3.16
C PRO A 191 21.94 25.83 2.83
N GLY A 192 20.73 25.32 3.12
CA GLY A 192 19.46 25.92 2.70
C GLY A 192 18.85 25.20 1.50
N VAL A 193 18.30 25.96 0.54
CA VAL A 193 17.57 25.39 -0.62
C VAL A 193 18.31 25.68 -1.92
N THR A 194 18.59 24.63 -2.69
CA THR A 194 19.12 24.74 -4.06
C THR A 194 18.07 24.21 -5.05
N THR A 195 17.44 25.10 -5.81
CA THR A 195 16.52 24.72 -6.88
C THR A 195 17.30 24.38 -8.15
N THR A 196 16.99 23.24 -8.77
CA THR A 196 17.64 22.74 -9.98
C THR A 196 16.62 22.06 -10.89
N SER A 197 17.03 21.68 -12.10
CA SER A 197 16.16 20.97 -13.04
C SER A 197 16.89 19.91 -13.86
N ILE A 198 16.15 18.86 -14.23
CA ILE A 198 16.52 17.82 -15.20
C ILE A 198 15.54 17.91 -16.37
N ALA A 199 16.06 17.90 -17.61
CA ALA A 199 15.22 17.83 -18.80
C ALA A 199 14.67 16.40 -18.97
N TRP A 200 13.39 16.28 -19.27
CA TRP A 200 12.69 15.07 -19.68
C TRP A 200 12.35 15.18 -21.17
N PRO A 201 13.28 14.80 -22.07
CA PRO A 201 13.03 14.78 -23.50
C PRO A 201 12.07 13.64 -23.86
N ASN A 202 11.34 13.80 -24.96
CA ASN A 202 10.45 12.78 -25.53
C ASN A 202 9.49 12.18 -24.49
N VAL A 203 8.75 13.04 -23.79
CA VAL A 203 7.73 12.64 -22.79
C VAL A 203 6.88 11.48 -23.35
N PRO A 204 6.70 10.37 -22.59
CA PRO A 204 6.09 9.13 -23.06
C PRO A 204 4.58 9.25 -23.35
N SER A 205 3.95 8.12 -23.66
CA SER A 205 2.55 7.97 -24.10
C SER A 205 1.49 8.59 -23.17
N LEU A 206 0.22 8.64 -23.62
CA LEU A 206 -0.91 9.05 -22.78
C LEU A 206 -1.01 8.20 -21.51
N GLY A 207 -1.14 8.88 -20.38
CA GLY A 207 -1.29 8.26 -19.07
C GLY A 207 -1.07 9.24 -17.93
N HIS A 208 -1.32 8.75 -16.73
CA HIS A 208 -0.65 9.27 -15.54
C HIS A 208 0.74 8.62 -15.45
N PHE A 209 1.68 9.25 -14.77
CA PHE A 209 3.02 8.71 -14.49
C PHE A 209 3.45 9.05 -13.07
N CYS A 210 4.21 8.13 -12.50
CA CYS A 210 4.94 8.35 -11.27
C CYS A 210 6.37 8.74 -11.63
N LEU A 211 6.90 9.80 -11.01
CA LEU A 211 8.31 10.16 -11.00
C LEU A 211 8.95 9.75 -9.68
N LEU A 212 10.21 9.29 -9.75
CA LEU A 212 11.06 9.10 -8.58
C LEU A 212 12.30 9.98 -8.74
N LEU A 213 12.55 10.81 -7.72
CA LEU A 213 13.75 11.64 -7.60
C LEU A 213 14.65 11.01 -6.54
N ARG A 214 15.95 10.98 -6.80
CA ARG A 214 16.97 10.43 -5.89
C ARG A 214 18.16 11.37 -5.81
N TRP A 215 18.56 11.74 -4.62
CA TRP A 215 19.86 12.35 -4.35
C TRP A 215 20.90 11.27 -4.05
N GLU A 216 21.96 11.21 -4.86
CA GLU A 216 23.08 10.28 -4.66
C GLU A 216 24.34 11.05 -4.30
N SER A 217 24.75 11.00 -3.04
CA SER A 217 26.00 11.59 -2.54
C SER A 217 26.80 10.58 -1.72
N ALA A 218 28.12 10.76 -1.67
CA ALA A 218 28.97 10.00 -0.75
C ALA A 218 28.84 10.51 0.69
N THR A 219 28.75 11.83 0.90
CA THR A 219 28.66 12.46 2.23
C THR A 219 27.24 12.46 2.80
N ASP A 220 26.27 11.97 2.02
CA ASP A 220 24.88 11.82 2.39
C ASP A 220 24.34 10.53 1.73
N PRO A 221 24.64 9.37 2.33
CA PRO A 221 24.35 8.07 1.73
C PRO A 221 22.97 7.54 2.12
N MET A 222 22.25 7.01 1.13
CA MET A 222 20.98 6.30 1.29
C MET A 222 21.15 5.02 2.15
N LEU A 223 21.01 5.13 3.48
CA LEU A 223 21.28 4.04 4.43
C LEU A 223 20.18 2.96 4.50
N PHE A 224 19.00 3.21 3.95
CA PHE A 224 17.89 2.29 3.85
C PHE A 224 17.36 2.21 2.41
N GLU A 225 17.34 1.02 1.83
CA GLU A 225 16.79 0.73 0.50
C GLU A 225 16.41 -0.75 0.39
N GLY A 226 15.27 -1.05 -0.26
CA GLY A 226 14.86 -2.39 -0.68
C GLY A 226 13.96 -2.33 -1.92
N THR A 227 13.15 -3.38 -2.15
CA THR A 227 12.30 -3.49 -3.34
C THR A 227 11.12 -2.52 -3.35
N SER A 228 10.52 -2.22 -2.19
CA SER A 228 9.28 -1.42 -2.14
C SER A 228 9.57 0.08 -2.21
N THR A 229 9.27 0.73 -3.35
CA THR A 229 9.59 2.16 -3.52
C THR A 229 8.92 3.05 -2.47
N SER A 230 7.69 2.74 -2.03
CA SER A 230 7.02 3.55 -1.00
C SER A 230 7.72 3.49 0.35
N ILE A 231 8.25 2.32 0.72
CA ILE A 231 9.02 2.16 1.95
C ILE A 231 10.39 2.81 1.80
N ASN A 232 11.03 2.74 0.62
CA ASN A 232 12.29 3.46 0.39
C ASN A 232 12.07 4.97 0.60
N THR A 233 11.11 5.57 -0.11
CA THR A 233 10.71 6.97 0.03
C THR A 233 10.42 7.35 1.49
N GLN A 234 9.54 6.63 2.18
CA GLN A 234 9.19 6.91 3.58
C GLN A 234 10.33 6.75 4.60
N TYR A 235 11.38 6.00 4.28
CA TYR A 235 12.52 5.73 5.19
C TYR A 235 13.83 6.39 4.74
N ASN A 236 13.79 7.26 3.72
CA ASN A 236 14.99 7.80 3.10
C ASN A 236 14.75 9.19 2.50
N ASN A 237 15.24 10.23 3.17
CA ASN A 237 14.92 11.63 2.84
C ASN A 237 15.53 12.09 1.50
N ASN A 238 16.53 11.36 0.99
CA ASN A 238 17.16 11.58 -0.30
C ASN A 238 16.24 11.19 -1.48
N ILE A 239 15.13 10.48 -1.21
CA ILE A 239 14.20 9.95 -2.20
C ILE A 239 12.86 10.66 -2.07
N ALA A 240 12.31 11.17 -3.18
CA ALA A 240 10.96 11.73 -3.22
C ALA A 240 10.17 11.24 -4.44
N TRP A 241 8.87 11.00 -4.25
CA TRP A 241 7.96 10.50 -5.29
C TRP A 241 7.02 11.63 -5.75
N LYS A 242 6.88 11.83 -7.07
CA LYS A 242 5.91 12.79 -7.64
C LYS A 242 5.04 12.24 -8.76
N ASN A 243 3.74 12.33 -8.56
CA ASN A 243 2.70 12.04 -9.54
C ASN A 243 2.47 13.19 -10.53
N ALA A 244 2.21 12.85 -11.80
CA ALA A 244 1.93 13.79 -12.89
C ALA A 244 1.09 13.15 -14.01
N ASN A 245 0.22 13.94 -14.67
CA ASN A 245 -0.53 13.46 -15.84
C ASN A 245 0.13 13.96 -17.14
N THR A 246 0.18 13.13 -18.18
CA THR A 246 0.48 13.62 -19.53
C THR A 246 -0.79 14.10 -20.23
N VAL A 247 -0.63 15.04 -21.17
CA VAL A 247 -1.71 15.54 -22.04
C VAL A 247 -1.38 15.34 -23.52
N PRO A 248 -2.39 15.08 -24.39
CA PRO A 248 -2.16 14.89 -25.82
C PRO A 248 -1.56 16.16 -26.46
N ALA A 249 -0.61 15.96 -27.38
CA ALA A 249 -0.25 17.02 -28.33
C ALA A 249 -1.48 17.36 -29.20
N GLY A 250 -1.90 18.63 -29.20
CA GLY A 250 -3.16 19.07 -29.82
C GLY A 250 -4.40 18.99 -28.93
N GLY A 251 -4.30 18.44 -27.72
CA GLY A 251 -5.43 18.29 -26.78
C GLY A 251 -6.35 17.08 -27.09
N GLY A 252 -7.26 16.80 -26.16
CA GLY A 252 -8.20 15.67 -26.27
C GLY A 252 -8.57 15.07 -24.90
N VAL A 253 -9.63 14.26 -24.88
CA VAL A 253 -10.09 13.55 -23.68
C VAL A 253 -9.63 12.10 -23.74
N VAL A 254 -8.89 11.65 -22.72
CA VAL A 254 -8.50 10.23 -22.57
C VAL A 254 -9.53 9.54 -21.67
N ALA A 255 -10.26 8.58 -22.25
CA ALA A 255 -11.33 7.85 -21.57
C ALA A 255 -10.83 6.83 -20.54
N ASP A 256 -9.79 6.06 -20.88
CA ASP A 256 -9.18 5.04 -20.02
C ASP A 256 -7.86 5.55 -19.42
N ARG A 257 -7.65 5.36 -18.12
CA ARG A 257 -6.40 5.67 -17.42
C ARG A 257 -5.74 4.38 -16.89
N PRO A 258 -4.50 4.06 -17.27
CA PRO A 258 -3.83 2.86 -16.75
C PRO A 258 -3.44 3.04 -15.28
N PHE A 259 -3.67 2.00 -14.49
CA PHE A 259 -3.26 1.90 -13.09
C PHE A 259 -2.56 0.54 -12.89
N ALA A 260 -1.24 0.56 -12.91
CA ALA A 260 -0.38 -0.59 -12.67
C ALA A 260 -0.32 -0.90 -11.18
N LEU A 261 -0.47 -2.17 -10.81
CA LEU A 261 -0.20 -2.66 -9.46
C LEU A 261 1.19 -3.31 -9.42
N ALA A 262 1.74 -3.52 -8.23
CA ALA A 262 2.95 -4.33 -8.03
C ALA A 262 2.92 -5.07 -6.69
N ASN A 263 3.66 -6.17 -6.59
CA ASN A 263 3.99 -6.81 -5.32
C ASN A 263 5.50 -6.72 -5.10
N ALA A 264 5.90 -6.13 -3.97
CA ALA A 264 7.30 -5.97 -3.56
C ALA A 264 7.81 -7.13 -2.66
N LEU A 265 6.95 -8.10 -2.31
CA LEU A 265 7.32 -9.30 -1.57
C LEU A 265 7.78 -10.42 -2.52
N ALA A 266 8.64 -11.30 -2.00
CA ALA A 266 9.06 -12.53 -2.68
C ALA A 266 7.99 -13.65 -2.68
N GLU A 267 6.79 -13.39 -2.14
CA GLU A 267 5.66 -14.33 -2.07
C GLU A 267 4.34 -13.68 -2.55
N PRO A 268 3.40 -14.43 -3.13
CA PRO A 268 2.11 -13.88 -3.59
C PRO A 268 1.30 -13.30 -2.43
N ALA A 269 0.80 -12.07 -2.60
CA ALA A 269 0.16 -11.31 -1.54
C ALA A 269 -1.16 -10.66 -1.98
N PRO A 270 -2.15 -10.55 -1.09
CA PRO A 270 -3.40 -9.83 -1.35
C PRO A 270 -3.17 -8.31 -1.22
N PHE A 271 -3.69 -7.56 -2.19
CA PHE A 271 -3.76 -6.11 -2.17
C PHE A 271 -5.18 -5.63 -2.41
N ASP A 272 -5.51 -4.46 -1.89
CA ASP A 272 -6.77 -3.78 -2.10
C ASP A 272 -6.54 -2.55 -3.01
N ILE A 273 -7.57 -2.11 -3.73
CA ILE A 273 -7.60 -0.80 -4.39
C ILE A 273 -8.65 0.05 -3.68
N ALA A 274 -8.23 1.13 -3.03
CA ALA A 274 -9.11 2.08 -2.39
C ALA A 274 -9.36 3.30 -3.28
N PHE A 275 -10.62 3.70 -3.40
CA PHE A 275 -11.07 4.91 -4.09
C PHE A 275 -11.49 5.92 -3.02
N ARG A 276 -10.69 6.98 -2.84
CA ARG A 276 -10.78 7.93 -1.73
C ARG A 276 -11.09 9.34 -2.26
N PRO A 277 -12.30 9.87 -2.09
CA PRO A 277 -12.63 11.22 -2.48
C PRO A 277 -11.94 12.23 -1.53
N LEU A 278 -11.22 13.21 -2.08
CA LEU A 278 -10.59 14.27 -1.30
C LEU A 278 -11.58 15.44 -1.15
N GLY A 279 -12.40 15.35 -0.09
CA GLY A 279 -13.56 16.21 0.12
C GLY A 279 -14.85 15.57 -0.40
N GLU A 280 -15.96 16.33 -0.39
CA GLU A 280 -17.29 15.78 -0.74
C GLU A 280 -17.33 15.18 -2.17
N PRO A 281 -17.75 13.90 -2.32
CA PRO A 281 -18.04 13.30 -3.61
C PRO A 281 -19.02 14.13 -4.44
N VAL A 282 -18.82 14.21 -5.74
CA VAL A 282 -19.77 14.86 -6.65
C VAL A 282 -20.78 13.82 -7.16
N PRO A 283 -22.10 14.08 -7.05
CA PRO A 283 -23.13 13.26 -7.69
C PRO A 283 -22.90 13.08 -9.20
N GLY A 284 -23.48 12.02 -9.78
CA GLY A 284 -23.39 11.75 -11.21
C GLY A 284 -22.02 11.30 -11.74
N VAL A 285 -20.94 11.36 -10.93
CA VAL A 285 -19.62 10.86 -11.30
C VAL A 285 -19.57 9.32 -11.24
N LYS A 286 -19.43 8.69 -12.41
CA LYS A 286 -19.28 7.25 -12.59
C LYS A 286 -17.79 6.90 -12.71
N ILE A 287 -17.32 6.07 -11.77
CA ILE A 287 -15.97 5.50 -11.75
C ILE A 287 -16.07 4.00 -12.03
N VAL A 288 -15.35 3.50 -13.04
CA VAL A 288 -15.27 2.06 -13.35
C VAL A 288 -13.81 1.63 -13.42
N ALA A 289 -13.49 0.51 -12.76
CA ALA A 289 -12.23 -0.20 -12.87
C ALA A 289 -12.43 -1.49 -13.68
N ASP A 290 -11.83 -1.58 -14.86
CA ASP A 290 -11.70 -2.83 -15.61
C ASP A 290 -10.39 -3.51 -15.19
N LEU A 291 -10.50 -4.62 -14.46
CA LEU A 291 -9.35 -5.37 -13.95
C LEU A 291 -8.66 -6.22 -15.05
N GLY A 292 -9.28 -6.37 -16.23
CA GLY A 292 -8.87 -7.35 -17.22
C GLY A 292 -9.19 -8.80 -16.80
N PRO A 293 -9.11 -9.77 -17.73
CA PRO A 293 -9.60 -11.14 -17.50
C PRO A 293 -8.86 -11.86 -16.36
N GLU A 294 -7.53 -11.93 -16.42
CA GLU A 294 -6.74 -12.76 -15.49
C GLU A 294 -6.83 -12.29 -14.02
N LEU A 295 -6.83 -10.97 -13.79
CA LEU A 295 -6.93 -10.43 -12.44
C LEU A 295 -8.39 -10.50 -11.92
N PHE A 296 -9.38 -10.28 -12.80
CA PHE A 296 -10.79 -10.45 -12.42
C PHE A 296 -11.13 -11.89 -12.09
N GLU A 297 -10.74 -12.87 -12.91
CA GLU A 297 -10.98 -14.30 -12.65
C GLU A 297 -10.33 -14.75 -11.33
N ARG A 298 -9.09 -14.32 -11.09
CA ARG A 298 -8.37 -14.58 -9.83
C ARG A 298 -9.06 -13.95 -8.62
N TRP A 299 -9.50 -12.69 -8.72
CA TRP A 299 -10.27 -12.00 -7.69
C TRP A 299 -11.60 -12.70 -7.41
N ARG A 300 -12.33 -13.11 -8.45
CA ARG A 300 -13.58 -13.88 -8.34
C ARG A 300 -13.36 -15.25 -7.70
N ALA A 301 -12.27 -15.95 -8.04
CA ALA A 301 -11.89 -17.21 -7.41
C ALA A 301 -11.53 -17.04 -5.91
N ALA A 302 -10.96 -15.90 -5.53
CA ALA A 302 -10.73 -15.49 -4.14
C ALA A 302 -12.01 -14.99 -3.40
N GLY A 303 -13.19 -15.16 -4.01
CA GLY A 303 -14.49 -14.78 -3.45
C GLY A 303 -15.04 -13.42 -3.90
N GLY A 304 -14.30 -12.66 -4.71
CA GLY A 304 -14.76 -11.40 -5.29
C GLY A 304 -15.03 -10.30 -4.25
N GLN A 305 -14.15 -10.17 -3.26
CA GLN A 305 -14.36 -9.27 -2.11
C GLN A 305 -14.29 -7.79 -2.51
N GLY A 306 -15.17 -6.98 -1.93
CA GLY A 306 -15.19 -5.54 -2.14
C GLY A 306 -16.21 -4.86 -1.25
N GLU A 307 -16.09 -3.55 -1.13
CA GLU A 307 -16.94 -2.68 -0.31
C GLU A 307 -17.24 -1.40 -1.09
N GLY A 308 -18.48 -0.91 -1.07
CA GLY A 308 -18.88 0.27 -1.85
C GLY A 308 -18.72 0.14 -3.38
N VAL A 309 -18.58 -1.08 -3.89
CA VAL A 309 -18.38 -1.40 -5.31
C VAL A 309 -19.31 -2.53 -5.77
N GLN A 310 -19.61 -2.58 -7.08
CA GLN A 310 -20.41 -3.65 -7.70
C GLN A 310 -19.80 -4.11 -9.03
N VAL A 311 -19.99 -5.36 -9.43
CA VAL A 311 -19.62 -5.85 -10.77
C VAL A 311 -20.62 -5.31 -11.81
N VAL A 312 -20.11 -4.77 -12.93
CA VAL A 312 -20.93 -4.18 -14.01
C VAL A 312 -20.58 -4.66 -15.42
N GLY A 313 -19.64 -5.61 -15.54
CA GLY A 313 -19.20 -6.17 -16.81
C GLY A 313 -18.53 -7.53 -16.63
N ARG A 314 -17.94 -8.06 -17.72
CA ARG A 314 -17.21 -9.35 -17.67
C ARG A 314 -15.97 -9.30 -16.77
N THR A 315 -15.34 -8.14 -16.67
CA THR A 315 -14.06 -7.90 -15.97
C THR A 315 -14.08 -6.62 -15.13
N SER A 316 -15.23 -5.94 -15.07
CA SER A 316 -15.34 -4.53 -14.68
C SER A 316 -16.14 -4.33 -13.40
N VAL A 317 -15.64 -3.47 -12.52
CA VAL A 317 -16.19 -3.14 -11.21
C VAL A 317 -16.43 -1.63 -11.13
N GLN A 318 -17.63 -1.21 -10.73
CA GLN A 318 -18.03 0.19 -10.59
C GLN A 318 -18.11 0.59 -9.12
N VAL A 319 -17.70 1.84 -8.81
CA VAL A 319 -17.96 2.49 -7.52
C VAL A 319 -19.45 2.85 -7.38
N VAL A 320 -20.05 2.47 -6.25
CA VAL A 320 -21.45 2.78 -5.90
C VAL A 320 -21.62 3.47 -4.54
N ASP A 321 -20.64 3.35 -3.64
CA ASP A 321 -20.56 4.14 -2.41
C ASP A 321 -19.15 4.72 -2.26
N PRO A 322 -18.91 5.97 -2.71
CA PRO A 322 -17.57 6.54 -2.79
C PRO A 322 -16.93 6.81 -1.41
N TYR A 323 -17.68 6.77 -0.30
CA TYR A 323 -17.12 6.98 1.04
C TYR A 323 -16.37 5.76 1.57
N LYS A 324 -16.57 4.57 0.98
CA LYS A 324 -15.95 3.30 1.41
C LYS A 324 -15.53 2.38 0.25
N ALA A 325 -15.42 2.94 -0.96
CA ALA A 325 -15.18 2.19 -2.19
C ALA A 325 -13.81 1.51 -2.21
N GLN A 326 -13.81 0.18 -2.14
CA GLN A 326 -12.60 -0.66 -2.11
C GLN A 326 -12.83 -1.97 -2.87
N ILE A 327 -11.95 -2.32 -3.79
CA ILE A 327 -11.85 -3.68 -4.36
C ILE A 327 -10.82 -4.42 -3.49
N LYS A 328 -11.18 -5.56 -2.91
CA LYS A 328 -10.39 -6.22 -1.86
C LYS A 328 -9.83 -7.58 -2.29
N GLY A 329 -8.65 -7.93 -1.77
CA GLY A 329 -8.07 -9.27 -1.92
C GLY A 329 -7.58 -9.62 -3.34
N LEU A 330 -7.10 -8.64 -4.09
CA LEU A 330 -6.43 -8.85 -5.38
C LEU A 330 -5.08 -9.54 -5.13
N LEU A 331 -5.01 -10.85 -5.39
CA LEU A 331 -3.79 -11.63 -5.22
C LEU A 331 -2.78 -11.32 -6.34
N ILE A 332 -1.68 -10.66 -6.01
CA ILE A 332 -0.60 -10.30 -6.95
C ILE A 332 0.64 -11.15 -6.64
N LYS A 333 1.24 -11.75 -7.67
CA LYS A 333 2.46 -12.56 -7.57
C LYS A 333 3.71 -11.67 -7.51
N PRO A 334 4.85 -12.16 -7.01
CA PRO A 334 6.14 -11.47 -7.14
C PRO A 334 6.47 -11.16 -8.60
N GLU A 335 7.06 -10.00 -8.85
CA GLU A 335 7.38 -9.42 -10.18
C GLU A 335 6.19 -9.30 -11.16
N GLU A 336 4.96 -9.54 -10.71
CA GLU A 336 3.77 -9.33 -11.52
C GLU A 336 3.34 -7.86 -11.47
N ARG A 337 3.17 -7.27 -12.66
CA ARG A 337 2.76 -5.87 -12.82
C ARG A 337 1.44 -5.75 -13.58
N PRO A 338 0.30 -6.20 -13.02
CA PRO A 338 -0.97 -6.17 -13.72
C PRO A 338 -1.46 -4.72 -13.85
N VAL A 339 -1.98 -4.35 -15.01
CA VAL A 339 -2.46 -3.00 -15.31
C VAL A 339 -3.96 -3.03 -15.56
N LEU A 340 -4.72 -2.45 -14.64
CA LEU A 340 -6.15 -2.23 -14.80
C LEU A 340 -6.41 -0.87 -15.48
N LYS A 341 -7.62 -0.71 -16.04
CA LYS A 341 -8.07 0.55 -16.63
C LYS A 341 -9.09 1.22 -15.72
N LEU A 342 -8.89 2.50 -15.45
CA LEU A 342 -9.86 3.37 -14.79
C LEU A 342 -10.54 4.25 -15.82
N SER A 343 -11.85 4.09 -15.98
CA SER A 343 -12.68 4.91 -16.88
C SER A 343 -13.58 5.82 -16.04
N PHE A 344 -13.61 7.10 -16.38
CA PHE A 344 -14.32 8.15 -15.64
C PHE A 344 -15.34 8.86 -16.53
N ALA A 345 -16.57 9.01 -16.05
CA ALA A 345 -17.61 9.77 -16.74
C ALA A 345 -18.44 10.60 -15.74
N THR A 346 -18.96 11.72 -16.19
CA THR A 346 -19.97 12.50 -15.46
C THR A 346 -21.08 12.91 -16.43
N GLY A 347 -22.33 12.83 -15.98
CA GLY A 347 -23.46 13.44 -16.70
C GLY A 347 -23.62 14.94 -16.40
N GLU A 348 -22.91 15.45 -15.39
CA GLU A 348 -23.09 16.78 -14.81
C GLU A 348 -21.85 17.66 -14.99
N THR A 349 -22.06 18.96 -15.21
CA THR A 349 -20.98 19.95 -15.21
C THR A 349 -20.53 20.22 -13.77
N LEU A 350 -19.29 19.84 -13.46
CA LEU A 350 -18.67 20.06 -12.15
C LEU A 350 -18.62 21.56 -11.82
N GLN A 351 -19.18 21.94 -10.66
CA GLN A 351 -19.22 23.33 -10.18
C GLN A 351 -17.94 23.74 -9.42
N LYS A 352 -17.19 22.74 -8.92
CA LYS A 352 -15.92 22.87 -8.20
C LYS A 352 -14.99 21.77 -8.68
N ALA A 353 -13.68 21.94 -8.47
CA ALA A 353 -12.73 20.85 -8.64
C ALA A 353 -13.09 19.67 -7.70
N TYR A 354 -12.95 18.45 -8.21
CA TYR A 354 -13.12 17.21 -7.46
C TYR A 354 -11.87 16.36 -7.66
N THR A 355 -11.27 15.86 -6.57
CA THR A 355 -10.12 14.96 -6.65
C THR A 355 -10.48 13.61 -6.07
N LEU A 356 -10.30 12.56 -6.87
CA LEU A 356 -10.35 11.18 -6.42
C LEU A 356 -8.93 10.64 -6.32
N GLN A 357 -8.49 10.31 -5.11
CA GLN A 357 -7.28 9.56 -4.90
C GLN A 357 -7.58 8.05 -5.06
N VAL A 358 -6.80 7.34 -5.88
CA VAL A 358 -6.89 5.89 -6.05
C VAL A 358 -5.58 5.27 -5.58
N VAL A 359 -5.66 4.33 -4.64
CA VAL A 359 -4.49 3.83 -3.89
C VAL A 359 -4.46 2.31 -3.92
N GLN A 360 -3.30 1.72 -4.18
CA GLN A 360 -3.05 0.32 -3.86
C GLN A 360 -2.66 0.21 -2.39
N VAL A 361 -3.40 -0.59 -1.63
CA VAL A 361 -3.21 -0.80 -0.20
C VAL A 361 -2.83 -2.27 0.03
N GLY A 362 -1.88 -2.54 0.92
CA GLY A 362 -1.52 -3.92 1.28
C GLY A 362 -0.13 -4.06 1.90
N PRO A 363 0.43 -5.27 1.92
CA PRO A 363 1.68 -5.55 2.60
C PRO A 363 2.88 -5.01 1.81
N ALA A 364 3.74 -4.26 2.51
CA ALA A 364 4.88 -3.58 1.90
C ALA A 364 6.24 -4.22 2.22
N ARG A 365 6.34 -4.95 3.35
CA ARG A 365 7.58 -5.62 3.81
C ARG A 365 7.38 -7.09 4.21
N ARG A 366 6.17 -7.47 4.66
CA ARG A 366 5.79 -8.85 5.01
C ARG A 366 4.27 -9.01 4.95
N LEU A 367 3.79 -10.25 4.79
CA LEU A 367 2.35 -10.55 4.84
C LEU A 367 1.68 -10.10 6.16
N GLY A 368 0.39 -9.77 6.06
CA GLY A 368 -0.42 -9.29 7.18
C GLY A 368 -0.23 -7.82 7.54
N GLU A 369 0.67 -7.10 6.88
CA GLU A 369 0.75 -5.64 6.93
C GLU A 369 -0.24 -4.99 5.94
N SER A 370 -0.63 -3.74 6.21
CA SER A 370 -1.46 -2.93 5.33
C SER A 370 -0.97 -1.49 5.36
N TYR A 371 -0.41 -1.05 4.23
CA TYR A 371 0.10 0.29 3.97
C TYR A 371 -0.42 0.77 2.62
N ASP A 372 -0.47 2.09 2.44
CA ASP A 372 -0.50 2.69 1.10
C ASP A 372 0.84 2.38 0.40
N VAL A 373 0.85 1.46 -0.57
CA VAL A 373 2.08 1.11 -1.30
C VAL A 373 2.33 1.98 -2.54
N GLY A 374 1.33 2.79 -2.90
CA GLY A 374 1.40 3.81 -3.95
C GLY A 374 -0.01 4.16 -4.42
N GLY A 375 -0.15 5.26 -5.16
CA GLY A 375 -1.46 5.74 -5.60
C GLY A 375 -1.37 6.92 -6.56
N VAL A 376 -2.54 7.42 -6.96
CA VAL A 376 -2.73 8.44 -7.99
C VAL A 376 -3.84 9.41 -7.59
N ASP A 377 -3.57 10.71 -7.68
CA ASP A 377 -4.58 11.76 -7.49
C ASP A 377 -5.19 12.15 -8.85
N TYR A 378 -6.45 11.78 -9.09
CA TYR A 378 -7.20 12.17 -10.29
C TYR A 378 -8.07 13.40 -10.01
N THR A 379 -7.61 14.58 -10.43
CA THR A 379 -8.38 15.83 -10.33
C THR A 379 -9.21 16.07 -11.59
N PHE A 380 -10.50 16.35 -11.37
CA PHE A 380 -11.49 16.70 -12.37
C PHE A 380 -11.87 18.17 -12.18
N GLU A 381 -11.49 19.01 -13.12
CA GLU A 381 -11.77 20.45 -13.10
C GLU A 381 -13.17 20.79 -13.65
N PRO A 382 -13.80 21.88 -13.20
CA PRO A 382 -14.92 22.49 -13.91
C PRO A 382 -14.59 22.75 -15.37
N ARG A 383 -15.58 22.61 -16.25
CA ARG A 383 -15.48 23.19 -17.60
C ARG A 383 -15.41 24.70 -17.44
N LYS A 384 -14.34 25.32 -17.93
CA LYS A 384 -14.33 26.75 -18.21
C LYS A 384 -15.39 27.01 -19.30
N GLY A 385 -16.32 27.93 -19.01
CA GLY A 385 -17.30 28.44 -19.97
C GLY A 385 -16.67 29.44 -20.94
#